data_AF-A0A6I3JFC7-F1
#
_entry.id   AF-A0A6I3JFC7-F1
#
_cell.length_a   1.000
_cell.length_b   1.000
_cell.length_c   1.000
_cell.angle_alpha   90.00
_cell.angle_beta   90.00
_cell.angle_gamma   90.00
#
_symmetry.space_group_name_H-M   'P 1'
#
loop_
_entity.id
_entity.type
_entity.pdbx_description
1 polymer ?
#
loop_
_entity_poly.entity_id
_entity_poly.type
_entity_poly.pdbx_seq_one_letter_code
_entity_poly.pdbx_strand_id
1 'polypeptide(L)'
;MVVSAAPSRFAADRAWSARAAAPLRWTAGPGARPGPAEVDALRRGLLRRDEVAAALVRAVREDRTVSMREVHAALAAGGAGPDAPAPLRDFFAAVAQRPDWVDDDLLARGAEACRTFGHDAGLVLTHGSLLGGYRTAAALEPLARTGRLTGEETLRRIGETTAWWRAVTAPAGLEPGAEGHRLALHVRVMHGFVNHHLEQDPTWEWDLRGVPINQYDQASTLGVFSTSFLLHLRLLGVRVPRRDAAAVMHLWSYVGWLMGVDEEWLPRTERRGRRLLYHFLSHDPPPDENSRTLAAALIDMVDLAPYGPLRRRWERERALSVSTWLLGPAAMRDLGLPVRAPWYGVWRVAANLGWTQVVGRLPGGRLRLLVRADRHHRRQERAWHGEAAPGIGAIPA
;
A
#
# COMPACT_ATOMS: atom_id res chain seq x y z
N MET A 1 -0.79 -7.95 35.82
CA MET A 1 -0.76 -7.46 34.42
C MET A 1 -1.64 -8.39 33.60
N VAL A 2 -2.86 -7.97 33.26
CA VAL A 2 -3.72 -8.76 32.38
C VAL A 2 -3.10 -8.67 30.99
N VAL A 3 -2.53 -9.79 30.52
CA VAL A 3 -2.19 -9.94 29.10
C VAL A 3 -3.53 -9.91 28.38
N SER A 4 -3.92 -8.75 27.86
CA SER A 4 -5.06 -8.65 26.95
C SER A 4 -4.81 -9.68 25.84
N ALA A 5 -5.70 -10.67 25.76
CA ALA A 5 -5.60 -11.70 24.73
C ALA A 5 -5.59 -11.02 23.36
N ALA A 6 -4.69 -11.45 22.47
CA ALA A 6 -4.68 -10.92 21.11
C ALA A 6 -6.03 -11.20 20.43
N PRO A 7 -6.47 -10.35 19.49
CA PRO A 7 -7.69 -10.61 18.73
C PRO A 7 -7.68 -12.00 18.10
N SER A 8 -8.83 -12.67 18.08
CA SER A 8 -8.93 -14.10 17.76
C SER A 8 -8.51 -14.44 16.32
N ARG A 9 -8.46 -13.45 15.41
CA ARG A 9 -7.89 -13.62 14.06
C ARG A 9 -6.38 -13.89 14.05
N PHE A 10 -5.65 -13.50 15.10
CA PHE A 10 -4.20 -13.62 15.14
C PHE A 10 -3.75 -15.07 15.17
N ALA A 11 -3.11 -15.51 14.09
CA ALA A 11 -2.72 -16.89 13.84
C ALA A 11 -3.91 -17.88 13.94
N ALA A 12 -5.11 -17.47 13.49
CA ALA A 12 -6.33 -18.27 13.51
C ALA A 12 -6.19 -19.58 12.70
N ASP A 13 -5.48 -19.56 11.57
CA ASP A 13 -5.12 -20.75 10.80
C ASP A 13 -3.60 -20.80 10.57
N ARG A 14 -2.90 -21.51 11.47
CA ARG A 14 -1.44 -21.70 11.39
C ARG A 14 -1.00 -22.53 10.19
N ALA A 15 -1.84 -23.45 9.71
CA ALA A 15 -1.49 -24.31 8.60
C ALA A 15 -1.56 -23.53 7.28
N TRP A 16 -2.61 -22.75 7.07
CA TRP A 16 -2.74 -21.86 5.94
C TRP A 16 -1.64 -20.79 5.92
N SER A 17 -1.46 -20.05 7.03
CA SER A 17 -0.49 -18.95 7.11
C SER A 17 0.95 -19.44 6.95
N ALA A 18 1.32 -20.59 7.52
CA ALA A 18 2.65 -21.17 7.32
C ALA A 18 2.91 -21.53 5.84
N ARG A 19 1.92 -22.06 5.14
CA ARG A 19 2.00 -22.37 3.70
C ARG A 19 2.04 -21.08 2.86
N ALA A 20 1.22 -20.09 3.18
CA ALA A 20 1.17 -18.81 2.48
C ALA A 20 2.48 -18.02 2.62
N ALA A 21 3.08 -18.01 3.83
CA ALA A 21 4.31 -17.29 4.14
C ALA A 21 5.60 -18.05 3.78
N ALA A 22 5.52 -19.34 3.41
CA ALA A 22 6.69 -20.16 3.14
C ALA A 22 7.68 -19.56 2.12
N PRO A 23 7.25 -18.98 0.97
CA PRO A 23 8.17 -18.34 0.03
C PRO A 23 8.91 -17.14 0.65
N LEU A 24 8.23 -16.35 1.48
CA LEU A 24 8.83 -15.21 2.17
C LEU A 24 9.90 -15.64 3.17
N ARG A 25 9.68 -16.78 3.87
CA ARG A 25 10.67 -17.34 4.80
C ARG A 25 12.02 -17.59 4.11
N TRP A 26 11.99 -18.16 2.92
CA TRP A 26 13.19 -18.43 2.13
C TRP A 26 13.91 -17.16 1.71
N THR A 27 13.17 -16.11 1.31
CA THR A 27 13.76 -14.84 0.87
C THR A 27 14.23 -13.93 2.02
N ALA A 28 13.67 -14.09 3.22
CA ALA A 28 14.10 -13.41 4.45
C ALA A 28 15.38 -14.01 5.05
N GLY A 29 15.67 -15.29 4.76
CA GLY A 29 16.90 -15.97 5.16
C GLY A 29 16.95 -16.38 6.64
N PRO A 30 18.16 -16.64 7.19
CA PRO A 30 18.32 -17.05 8.58
C PRO A 30 17.75 -16.01 9.57
N GLY A 31 17.06 -16.52 10.59
CA GLY A 31 16.39 -15.69 11.59
C GLY A 31 15.05 -15.12 11.15
N ALA A 32 14.46 -15.58 10.04
CA ALA A 32 13.17 -15.09 9.55
C ALA A 32 12.01 -15.26 10.55
N ARG A 33 12.04 -16.26 11.43
CA ARG A 33 10.97 -16.49 12.41
C ARG A 33 10.98 -15.40 13.50
N PRO A 34 9.80 -14.93 13.93
CA PRO A 34 9.73 -13.98 15.04
C PRO A 34 10.08 -14.69 16.35
N GLY A 35 10.84 -14.02 17.21
CA GLY A 35 11.03 -14.41 18.60
C GLY A 35 9.81 -14.03 19.46
N PRO A 36 9.78 -14.44 20.75
CA PRO A 36 8.65 -14.18 21.64
C PRO A 36 8.29 -12.68 21.76
N ALA A 37 9.28 -11.81 21.92
CA ALA A 37 9.06 -10.37 22.04
C ALA A 37 8.45 -9.76 20.77
N GLU A 38 8.81 -10.28 19.60
CA GLU A 38 8.27 -9.82 18.32
C GLU A 38 6.85 -10.32 18.12
N VAL A 39 6.56 -11.58 18.48
CA VAL A 39 5.18 -12.08 18.50
C VAL A 39 4.30 -11.24 19.41
N ASP A 40 4.80 -10.85 20.59
CA ASP A 40 4.05 -9.96 21.49
C ASP A 40 3.88 -8.55 20.92
N ALA A 41 4.88 -8.02 20.20
CA ALA A 41 4.74 -6.77 19.47
C ALA A 41 3.66 -6.87 18.37
N LEU A 42 3.63 -7.99 17.64
CA LEU A 42 2.58 -8.26 16.64
C LEU A 42 1.18 -8.22 17.27
N ARG A 43 1.01 -8.91 18.39
CA ARG A 43 -0.26 -8.95 19.13
C ARG A 43 -0.69 -7.55 19.61
N ARG A 44 0.23 -6.78 20.20
CA ARG A 44 -0.06 -5.41 20.64
C ARG A 44 -0.35 -4.48 19.48
N GLY A 45 0.28 -4.69 18.32
CA GLY A 45 0.07 -3.91 17.11
C GLY A 45 -1.38 -3.94 16.62
N LEU A 46 -2.11 -5.04 16.85
CA LEU A 46 -3.54 -5.17 16.54
C LEU A 46 -4.46 -4.34 17.45
N LEU A 47 -3.94 -3.90 18.61
CA LEU A 47 -4.67 -3.16 19.64
C LEU A 47 -4.25 -1.69 19.71
N ARG A 48 -3.38 -1.24 18.80
CA ARG A 48 -2.86 0.12 18.75
C ARG A 48 -3.27 0.81 17.46
N ARG A 49 -3.76 2.03 17.58
CA ARG A 49 -3.99 2.96 16.47
C ARG A 49 -2.97 4.10 16.51
N ASP A 50 -3.05 4.97 15.52
CA ASP A 50 -2.40 6.28 15.53
C ASP A 50 -3.14 7.24 16.47
N GLU A 51 -2.64 7.40 17.70
CA GLU A 51 -3.27 8.27 18.70
C GLU A 51 -3.19 9.76 18.35
N VAL A 52 -2.21 10.18 17.55
CA VAL A 52 -2.08 11.58 17.11
C VAL A 52 -3.22 11.92 16.15
N ALA A 53 -3.48 11.05 15.16
CA ALA A 53 -4.63 11.21 14.28
C ALA A 53 -5.96 11.05 15.03
N ALA A 54 -6.06 10.09 15.97
CA ALA A 54 -7.28 9.89 16.76
C ALA A 54 -7.62 11.11 17.63
N ALA A 55 -6.63 11.75 18.25
CA ALA A 55 -6.82 12.96 19.05
C ALA A 55 -7.34 14.13 18.20
N LEU A 56 -6.79 14.32 16.99
CA LEU A 56 -7.30 15.33 16.06
C LEU A 56 -8.75 15.05 15.67
N VAL A 57 -9.09 13.80 15.37
CA VAL A 57 -10.45 13.41 14.96
C VAL A 57 -11.44 13.59 16.10
N ARG A 58 -11.08 13.23 17.33
CA ARG A 58 -11.89 13.49 18.53
C ARG A 58 -12.16 14.99 18.69
N ALA A 59 -11.13 15.81 18.53
CA ALA A 59 -11.26 17.26 18.59
C ALA A 59 -12.24 17.83 17.55
N VAL A 60 -12.33 17.18 16.38
CA VAL A 60 -13.28 17.55 15.32
C VAL A 60 -14.69 17.01 15.55
N ARG A 61 -14.82 15.75 15.97
CA ARG A 61 -16.10 15.02 15.97
C ARG A 61 -16.85 15.09 17.31
N GLU A 62 -16.10 15.00 18.41
CA GLU A 62 -16.64 14.95 19.77
C GLU A 62 -16.54 16.33 20.42
N ASP A 63 -15.33 16.87 20.55
CA ASP A 63 -15.09 18.10 21.33
C ASP A 63 -15.52 19.37 20.57
N ARG A 64 -15.62 19.29 19.24
CA ARG A 64 -15.92 20.41 18.33
C ARG A 64 -15.00 21.62 18.50
N THR A 65 -13.76 21.39 18.94
CA THR A 65 -12.73 22.42 19.13
C THR A 65 -11.93 22.70 17.86
N VAL A 66 -12.02 21.82 16.85
CA VAL A 66 -11.42 21.96 15.53
C VAL A 66 -12.50 21.76 14.46
N SER A 67 -12.56 22.62 13.45
CA SER A 67 -13.45 22.46 12.31
C SER A 67 -12.78 21.71 11.15
N MET A 68 -13.56 21.00 10.34
CA MET A 68 -13.06 20.40 9.09
C MET A 68 -12.45 21.44 8.13
N ARG A 69 -12.93 22.68 8.18
CA ARG A 69 -12.36 23.79 7.39
C ARG A 69 -10.92 24.10 7.82
N GLU A 70 -10.64 24.10 9.12
CA GLU A 70 -9.28 24.29 9.65
C GLU A 70 -8.37 23.13 9.30
N VAL A 71 -8.86 21.89 9.39
CA VAL A 71 -8.11 20.69 8.96
C VAL A 71 -7.74 20.79 7.48
N HIS A 72 -8.70 21.09 6.61
CA HIS A 72 -8.44 21.25 5.18
C HIS A 72 -7.49 22.40 4.88
N ALA A 73 -7.63 23.55 5.55
CA ALA A 73 -6.74 24.69 5.39
C ALA A 73 -5.31 24.35 5.81
N ALA A 74 -5.12 23.66 6.94
CA ALA A 74 -3.81 23.27 7.43
C ALA A 74 -3.15 22.21 6.53
N LEU A 75 -3.91 21.19 6.08
CA LEU A 75 -3.44 20.23 5.07
C LEU A 75 -3.09 20.92 3.75
N ALA A 76 -3.81 21.99 3.39
CA ALA A 76 -3.52 22.78 2.21
C ALA A 76 -2.25 23.63 2.36
N ALA A 77 -2.02 24.20 3.53
CA ALA A 77 -0.81 24.96 3.85
C ALA A 77 0.40 24.05 4.10
N GLY A 78 0.19 22.75 4.36
CA GLY A 78 1.24 21.81 4.77
C GLY A 78 1.67 21.97 6.23
N GLY A 79 0.87 22.66 7.05
CA GLY A 79 1.20 23.01 8.43
C GLY A 79 0.04 23.69 9.15
N ALA A 80 0.05 23.64 10.48
CA ALA A 80 -0.84 24.43 11.32
C ALA A 80 -0.18 25.76 11.71
N GLY A 81 -0.94 26.86 11.68
CA GLY A 81 -0.48 28.16 12.17
C GLY A 81 -0.33 28.19 13.71
N PRO A 82 0.35 29.21 14.26
CA PRO A 82 0.59 29.32 15.71
C PRO A 82 -0.72 29.42 16.52
N ASP A 83 -1.74 30.06 15.96
CA ASP A 83 -3.05 30.25 16.60
C ASP A 83 -4.01 29.08 16.37
N ALA A 84 -3.61 28.04 15.63
CA ALA A 84 -4.45 26.88 15.39
C ALA A 84 -4.72 26.12 16.71
N PRO A 85 -5.86 25.43 16.88
CA PRO A 85 -6.13 24.66 18.09
C PRO A 85 -5.06 23.59 18.37
N ALA A 86 -4.83 23.29 19.66
CA ALA A 86 -3.74 22.41 20.09
C ALA A 86 -3.72 21.04 19.39
N PRO A 87 -4.84 20.29 19.25
CA PRO A 87 -4.81 18.99 18.57
C PRO A 87 -4.35 19.06 17.10
N LEU A 88 -4.66 20.17 16.42
CA LEU A 88 -4.21 20.40 15.04
C LEU A 88 -2.72 20.74 14.99
N ARG A 89 -2.23 21.56 15.93
CA ARG A 89 -0.78 21.84 16.05
C ARG A 89 0.01 20.58 16.40
N ASP A 90 -0.49 19.77 17.33
CA ASP A 90 0.17 18.54 17.78
C ASP A 90 0.28 17.52 16.63
N PHE A 91 -0.75 17.42 15.78
CA PHE A 91 -0.70 16.59 14.57
C PHE A 91 0.44 17.00 13.63
N PHE A 92 0.59 18.30 13.35
CA PHE A 92 1.66 18.77 12.48
C PHE A 92 3.02 18.78 13.17
N ALA A 93 3.09 18.99 14.49
CA ALA A 93 4.32 18.90 15.27
C ALA A 93 4.91 17.49 15.22
N ALA A 94 4.05 16.45 15.25
CA ALA A 94 4.47 15.05 15.13
C ALA A 94 5.17 14.71 13.80
N VAL A 95 5.01 15.54 12.78
CA VAL A 95 5.65 15.38 11.47
C VAL A 95 6.57 16.55 11.08
N ALA A 96 6.69 17.58 11.93
CA ALA A 96 7.47 18.78 11.64
C ALA A 96 8.98 18.52 11.68
N GLN A 97 9.42 17.73 12.66
CA GLN A 97 10.82 17.32 12.76
C GLN A 97 11.00 15.96 12.09
N ARG A 98 11.64 15.98 10.90
CA ARG A 98 12.01 14.75 10.21
C ARG A 98 12.98 13.96 11.10
N PRO A 99 12.82 12.64 11.19
CA PRO A 99 13.76 11.83 11.94
C PRO A 99 15.19 11.89 11.37
N ASP A 100 16.19 11.78 12.22
CA ASP A 100 17.63 11.89 11.85
C ASP A 100 18.08 10.89 10.78
N TRP A 101 17.35 9.79 10.62
CA TRP A 101 17.66 8.76 9.65
C TRP A 101 17.22 9.10 8.22
N VAL A 102 16.41 10.15 8.03
CA VAL A 102 15.88 10.54 6.71
C VAL A 102 17.00 11.16 5.88
N ASP A 103 17.18 10.67 4.66
CA ASP A 103 18.23 11.04 3.72
C ASP A 103 17.60 11.50 2.41
N ASP A 104 17.77 12.78 2.08
CA ASP A 104 17.15 13.43 0.92
C ASP A 104 17.63 12.86 -0.41
N ASP A 105 18.88 12.40 -0.50
CA ASP A 105 19.41 11.76 -1.71
C ASP A 105 18.77 10.38 -1.91
N LEU A 106 18.53 9.63 -0.83
CA LEU A 106 17.80 8.37 -0.90
C LEU A 106 16.32 8.59 -1.23
N LEU A 107 15.67 9.64 -0.71
CA LEU A 107 14.31 10.00 -1.10
C LEU A 107 14.21 10.31 -2.60
N ALA A 108 15.07 11.20 -3.11
CA ALA A 108 15.10 11.58 -4.51
C ALA A 108 15.38 10.36 -5.43
N ARG A 109 16.36 9.53 -5.05
CA ARG A 109 16.70 8.30 -5.79
C ARG A 109 15.56 7.28 -5.77
N GLY A 110 14.91 7.10 -4.63
CA GLY A 110 13.81 6.15 -4.45
C GLY A 110 12.61 6.55 -5.30
N ALA A 111 12.24 7.84 -5.26
CA ALA A 111 11.20 8.42 -6.09
C ALA A 111 11.48 8.21 -7.59
N GLU A 112 12.70 8.53 -8.05
CA GLU A 112 13.09 8.33 -9.44
C GLU A 112 13.11 6.84 -9.84
N ALA A 113 13.56 5.94 -8.97
CA ALA A 113 13.53 4.50 -9.21
C ALA A 113 12.09 3.99 -9.40
N CYS A 114 11.17 4.36 -8.50
CA CYS A 114 9.75 4.04 -8.62
C CYS A 114 9.16 4.48 -9.97
N ARG A 115 9.46 5.71 -10.41
CA ARG A 115 9.01 6.22 -11.72
C ARG A 115 9.64 5.45 -12.89
N THR A 116 10.92 5.09 -12.79
CA THR A 116 11.67 4.39 -13.85
C THR A 116 11.08 3.02 -14.16
N PHE A 117 10.48 2.34 -13.18
CA PHE A 117 9.85 1.03 -13.38
C PHE A 117 8.57 1.09 -14.23
N GLY A 118 7.91 2.25 -14.31
CA GLY A 118 6.83 2.53 -15.27
C GLY A 118 5.69 1.52 -15.25
N HIS A 119 5.38 0.95 -16.43
CA HIS A 119 4.28 -0.02 -16.59
C HIS A 119 4.38 -1.20 -15.61
N ASP A 120 5.59 -1.72 -15.37
CA ASP A 120 5.76 -2.85 -14.47
C ASP A 120 5.48 -2.48 -13.01
N ALA A 121 5.69 -1.22 -12.61
CA ALA A 121 5.25 -0.74 -11.30
C ALA A 121 3.72 -0.81 -11.16
N GLY A 122 2.98 -0.35 -12.17
CA GLY A 122 1.51 -0.45 -12.19
C GLY A 122 1.02 -1.89 -12.11
N LEU A 123 1.57 -2.79 -12.94
CA LEU A 123 1.22 -4.22 -12.91
C LEU A 123 1.47 -4.85 -11.53
N VAL A 124 2.63 -4.55 -10.92
CA VAL A 124 3.00 -5.10 -9.61
C VAL A 124 2.16 -4.52 -8.49
N LEU A 125 1.84 -3.23 -8.52
CA LEU A 125 0.99 -2.62 -7.51
C LEU A 125 -0.43 -3.18 -7.57
N THR A 126 -1.02 -3.31 -8.76
CA THR A 126 -2.36 -3.85 -8.93
C THR A 126 -2.41 -5.37 -8.65
N HIS A 127 -1.59 -6.16 -9.34
CA HIS A 127 -1.76 -7.62 -9.36
C HIS A 127 -0.84 -8.37 -8.39
N GLY A 128 0.26 -7.76 -7.96
CA GLY A 128 1.16 -8.34 -6.95
C GLY A 128 0.85 -7.86 -5.55
N SER A 129 0.64 -6.54 -5.39
CA SER A 129 0.55 -5.90 -4.07
C SER A 129 -0.90 -5.82 -3.59
N LEU A 130 -1.79 -5.17 -4.35
CA LEU A 130 -3.20 -5.02 -3.97
C LEU A 130 -3.93 -6.37 -3.99
N LEU A 131 -3.89 -7.09 -5.11
CA LEU A 131 -4.50 -8.43 -5.19
C LEU A 131 -3.85 -9.43 -4.23
N GLY A 132 -2.54 -9.34 -4.02
CA GLY A 132 -1.84 -10.16 -3.03
C GLY A 132 -2.25 -9.84 -1.60
N GLY A 133 -2.52 -8.57 -1.29
CA GLY A 133 -3.05 -8.11 -0.01
C GLY A 133 -4.47 -8.60 0.26
N TYR A 134 -5.29 -8.79 -0.79
CA TYR A 134 -6.62 -9.40 -0.65
C TYR A 134 -6.59 -10.89 -0.29
N ARG A 135 -5.42 -11.53 -0.30
CA ARG A 135 -5.30 -12.97 0.03
C ARG A 135 -5.43 -13.26 1.53
N THR A 136 -5.43 -12.23 2.36
CA THR A 136 -5.57 -12.28 3.82
C THR A 136 -6.75 -11.43 4.22
N ALA A 137 -7.58 -11.92 5.15
CA ALA A 137 -8.73 -11.19 5.66
C ALA A 137 -8.37 -10.08 6.68
N ALA A 138 -7.07 -9.83 6.93
CA ALA A 138 -6.61 -8.91 7.97
C ALA A 138 -7.14 -7.47 7.78
N ALA A 139 -6.83 -6.82 6.66
CA ALA A 139 -7.10 -5.39 6.47
C ALA A 139 -8.34 -5.09 5.61
N LEU A 140 -9.17 -6.10 5.30
CA LEU A 140 -10.21 -5.97 4.26
C LEU A 140 -11.53 -5.40 4.78
N GLU A 141 -11.86 -5.61 6.06
CA GLU A 141 -13.15 -5.18 6.61
C GLU A 141 -13.37 -3.65 6.51
N PRO A 142 -12.40 -2.78 6.85
CA PRO A 142 -12.55 -1.34 6.61
C PRO A 142 -12.80 -0.99 5.13
N LEU A 143 -12.20 -1.74 4.20
CA LEU A 143 -12.39 -1.53 2.77
C LEU A 143 -13.81 -1.94 2.32
N ALA A 144 -14.31 -3.06 2.83
CA ALA A 144 -15.65 -3.56 2.55
C ALA A 144 -16.73 -2.62 3.11
N ARG A 145 -16.61 -2.21 4.38
CA ARG A 145 -17.61 -1.34 5.05
C ARG A 145 -17.68 0.06 4.48
N THR A 146 -16.57 0.60 3.97
CA THR A 146 -16.60 1.90 3.29
C THR A 146 -17.25 1.82 1.89
N GLY A 147 -17.55 0.62 1.38
CA GLY A 147 -18.29 0.39 0.13
C GLY A 147 -17.59 0.88 -1.14
N ARG A 148 -16.33 1.31 -1.04
CA ARG A 148 -15.64 2.07 -2.09
C ARG A 148 -14.73 1.22 -2.98
N LEU A 149 -14.66 -0.11 -2.80
CA LEU A 149 -13.83 -1.01 -3.61
C LEU A 149 -14.61 -2.15 -4.26
N THR A 150 -15.92 -1.97 -4.45
CA THR A 150 -16.78 -2.88 -5.19
C THR A 150 -17.45 -2.16 -6.35
N GLY A 151 -17.77 -2.87 -7.43
CA GLY A 151 -18.45 -2.30 -8.60
C GLY A 151 -17.69 -1.13 -9.24
N GLU A 152 -18.43 -0.10 -9.65
CA GLU A 152 -17.94 1.08 -10.39
C GLU A 152 -16.88 1.88 -9.63
N GLU A 153 -16.87 1.78 -8.29
CA GLU A 153 -15.98 2.51 -7.39
C GLU A 153 -14.53 1.99 -7.41
N THR A 154 -14.35 0.73 -7.80
CA THR A 154 -13.04 0.07 -7.84
C THR A 154 -12.04 0.83 -8.72
N LEU A 155 -12.47 1.21 -9.94
CA LEU A 155 -11.61 1.94 -10.88
C LEU A 155 -11.26 3.33 -10.35
N ARG A 156 -12.21 4.02 -9.70
CA ARG A 156 -11.98 5.32 -9.08
C ARG A 156 -10.91 5.25 -8.00
N ARG A 157 -11.02 4.31 -7.06
CA ARG A 157 -10.04 4.16 -5.96
C ARG A 157 -8.65 3.75 -6.40
N ILE A 158 -8.55 2.95 -7.46
CA ILE A 158 -7.25 2.63 -8.07
C ILE A 158 -6.65 3.90 -8.69
N GLY A 159 -7.49 4.73 -9.32
CA GLY A 159 -7.12 6.08 -9.75
C GLY A 159 -6.59 6.95 -8.61
N GLU A 160 -7.32 7.02 -7.49
CA GLU A 160 -6.92 7.78 -6.28
C GLU A 160 -5.57 7.31 -5.73
N THR A 161 -5.38 6.00 -5.58
CA THR A 161 -4.12 5.42 -5.09
C THR A 161 -2.98 5.66 -6.09
N THR A 162 -3.27 5.63 -7.39
CA THR A 162 -2.30 5.94 -8.45
C THR A 162 -1.92 7.42 -8.46
N ALA A 163 -2.85 8.32 -8.19
CA ALA A 163 -2.57 9.75 -8.00
C ALA A 163 -1.68 9.98 -6.77
N TRP A 164 -2.03 9.36 -5.65
CA TRP A 164 -1.23 9.40 -4.42
C TRP A 164 0.19 8.88 -4.63
N TRP A 165 0.34 7.68 -5.22
CA TRP A 165 1.64 7.08 -5.55
C TRP A 165 2.49 8.04 -6.39
N ARG A 166 1.90 8.71 -7.38
CA ARG A 166 2.63 9.67 -8.22
C ARG A 166 3.10 10.88 -7.45
N ALA A 167 2.24 11.45 -6.60
CA ALA A 167 2.60 12.61 -5.81
C ALA A 167 3.76 12.29 -4.85
N VAL A 168 3.72 11.15 -4.15
CA VAL A 168 4.80 10.75 -3.22
C VAL A 168 6.08 10.30 -3.93
N THR A 169 6.00 9.95 -5.22
CA THR A 169 7.16 9.59 -6.04
C THR A 169 7.56 10.67 -7.05
N ALA A 170 6.97 11.87 -6.96
CA ALA A 170 7.35 13.02 -7.79
C ALA A 170 8.74 13.54 -7.37
N PRO A 171 9.49 14.20 -8.26
CA PRO A 171 10.67 14.97 -7.86
C PRO A 171 10.29 15.95 -6.74
N ALA A 172 11.04 15.96 -5.64
CA ALA A 172 10.74 16.76 -4.45
C ALA A 172 9.33 16.55 -3.85
N GLY A 173 8.63 15.47 -4.22
CA GLY A 173 7.22 15.26 -3.85
C GLY A 173 6.96 15.07 -2.35
N LEU A 174 8.01 14.76 -1.57
CA LEU A 174 7.96 14.55 -0.13
C LEU A 174 8.66 15.64 0.69
N GLU A 175 9.12 16.72 0.05
CA GLU A 175 9.55 17.90 0.79
C GLU A 175 8.38 18.44 1.64
N PRO A 176 8.63 19.01 2.82
CA PRO A 176 7.57 19.58 3.65
C PRO A 176 6.69 20.56 2.85
N GLY A 177 5.38 20.29 2.82
CA GLY A 177 4.40 21.10 2.09
C GLY A 177 4.24 20.76 0.59
N ALA A 178 5.11 19.91 0.02
CA ALA A 178 4.92 19.40 -1.33
C ALA A 178 3.65 18.54 -1.45
N GLU A 179 3.18 18.33 -2.68
CA GLU A 179 1.92 17.63 -2.94
C GLU A 179 1.90 16.22 -2.31
N GLY A 180 2.92 15.40 -2.54
CA GLY A 180 3.00 14.05 -1.97
C GLY A 180 3.03 14.04 -0.44
N HIS A 181 3.78 14.97 0.16
CA HIS A 181 3.82 15.16 1.61
C HIS A 181 2.42 15.48 2.16
N ARG A 182 1.75 16.49 1.60
CA ARG A 182 0.39 16.89 2.01
C ARG A 182 -0.62 15.75 1.84
N LEU A 183 -0.51 14.99 0.75
CA LEU A 183 -1.41 13.88 0.47
C LEU A 183 -1.15 12.67 1.40
N ALA A 184 0.10 12.40 1.80
CA ALA A 184 0.38 11.41 2.84
C ALA A 184 -0.28 11.79 4.19
N LEU A 185 -0.19 13.06 4.58
CA LEU A 185 -0.87 13.57 5.78
C LEU A 185 -2.40 13.54 5.64
N HIS A 186 -2.93 13.87 4.46
CA HIS A 186 -4.36 13.77 4.17
C HIS A 186 -4.88 12.34 4.37
N VAL A 187 -4.16 11.33 3.86
CA VAL A 187 -4.51 9.92 4.04
C VAL A 187 -4.42 9.51 5.52
N ARG A 188 -3.42 9.99 6.26
CA ARG A 188 -3.30 9.76 7.71
C ARG A 188 -4.52 10.28 8.48
N VAL A 189 -4.95 11.52 8.19
CA VAL A 189 -6.17 12.10 8.76
C VAL A 189 -7.40 11.29 8.35
N MET A 190 -7.51 10.93 7.06
CA MET A 190 -8.61 10.08 6.56
C MET A 190 -8.71 8.76 7.32
N HIS A 191 -7.58 8.08 7.57
CA HIS A 191 -7.55 6.85 8.36
C HIS A 191 -8.05 7.08 9.79
N GLY A 192 -7.70 8.20 10.42
CA GLY A 192 -8.24 8.59 11.72
C GLY A 192 -9.76 8.70 11.72
N PHE A 193 -10.36 9.35 10.72
CA PHE A 193 -11.82 9.46 10.60
C PHE A 193 -12.49 8.11 10.34
N VAL A 194 -11.89 7.27 9.48
CA VAL A 194 -12.40 5.92 9.23
C VAL A 194 -12.34 5.08 10.50
N ASN A 195 -11.26 5.16 11.28
CA ASN A 195 -11.17 4.49 12.58
C ASN A 195 -12.26 4.96 13.51
N HIS A 196 -12.39 6.27 13.76
CA HIS A 196 -13.42 6.80 14.64
C HIS A 196 -14.83 6.33 14.25
N HIS A 197 -15.15 6.32 12.95
CA HIS A 197 -16.44 5.83 12.47
C HIS A 197 -16.64 4.34 12.74
N LEU A 198 -15.65 3.49 12.42
CA LEU A 198 -15.73 2.04 12.62
C LEU A 198 -15.74 1.64 14.09
N GLU A 199 -15.03 2.38 14.95
CA GLU A 199 -15.02 2.13 16.39
C GLU A 199 -16.38 2.44 17.06
N GLN A 200 -17.16 3.35 16.47
CA GLN A 200 -18.52 3.67 16.90
C GLN A 200 -19.58 2.73 16.34
N ASP A 201 -19.22 1.88 15.36
CA ASP A 201 -20.14 0.92 14.77
C ASP A 201 -20.38 -0.25 15.75
N PRO A 202 -21.62 -0.45 16.24
CA PRO A 202 -21.93 -1.52 17.20
C PRO A 202 -21.74 -2.93 16.61
N THR A 203 -21.61 -3.06 15.29
CA THR A 203 -21.36 -4.32 14.59
C THR A 203 -19.87 -4.59 14.35
N TRP A 204 -18.96 -3.73 14.83
CA TRP A 204 -17.53 -3.98 14.74
C TRP A 204 -17.11 -5.11 15.70
N GLU A 205 -16.54 -6.18 15.13
CA GLU A 205 -16.15 -7.37 15.88
C GLU A 205 -14.80 -7.19 16.58
N TRP A 206 -14.77 -6.43 17.68
CA TRP A 206 -13.56 -6.10 18.43
C TRP A 206 -12.72 -7.32 18.83
N ASP A 207 -13.34 -8.37 19.36
CA ASP A 207 -12.64 -9.59 19.80
C ASP A 207 -11.99 -10.34 18.63
N LEU A 208 -12.58 -10.27 17.45
CA LEU A 208 -12.04 -10.87 16.24
C LEU A 208 -10.94 -10.01 15.62
N ARG A 209 -11.17 -8.70 15.51
CA ARG A 209 -10.42 -7.81 14.62
C ARG A 209 -9.41 -6.93 15.34
N GLY A 210 -9.66 -6.59 16.61
CA GLY A 210 -8.95 -5.53 17.30
C GLY A 210 -9.39 -4.15 16.82
N VAL A 211 -8.49 -3.18 16.91
CA VAL A 211 -8.75 -1.79 16.50
C VAL A 211 -8.76 -1.72 14.97
N PRO A 212 -9.70 -0.99 14.32
CA PRO A 212 -9.64 -0.75 12.88
C PRO A 212 -8.35 0.00 12.49
N ILE A 213 -7.84 -0.24 11.27
CA ILE A 213 -6.63 0.37 10.71
C ILE A 213 -5.50 0.49 11.77
N ASN A 214 -5.26 -0.61 12.50
CA ASN A 214 -4.29 -0.68 13.58
C ASN A 214 -2.84 -0.69 13.04
N GLN A 215 -1.87 -0.52 13.94
CA GLN A 215 -0.44 -0.45 13.59
C GLN A 215 0.06 -1.71 12.88
N TYR A 216 -0.46 -2.90 13.25
CA TYR A 216 -0.11 -4.15 12.57
C TYR A 216 -0.57 -4.12 11.09
N ASP A 217 -1.82 -3.77 10.82
CA ASP A 217 -2.39 -3.77 9.46
C ASP A 217 -1.78 -2.66 8.59
N GLN A 218 -1.56 -1.47 9.17
CA GLN A 218 -0.88 -0.36 8.47
C GLN A 218 0.54 -0.74 8.07
N ALA A 219 1.31 -1.34 8.99
CA ALA A 219 2.67 -1.75 8.69
C ALA A 219 2.73 -2.93 7.70
N SER A 220 1.78 -3.87 7.76
CA SER A 220 1.65 -4.94 6.76
C SER A 220 1.39 -4.35 5.37
N THR A 221 0.49 -3.37 5.29
CA THR A 221 0.18 -2.65 4.04
C THR A 221 1.38 -1.86 3.53
N LEU A 222 2.14 -1.20 4.41
CA LEU A 222 3.40 -0.57 4.04
C LEU A 222 4.40 -1.57 3.44
N GLY A 223 4.43 -2.79 3.98
CA GLY A 223 5.19 -3.91 3.45
C GLY A 223 4.83 -4.27 2.01
N VAL A 224 3.56 -4.16 1.62
CA VAL A 224 3.13 -4.48 0.24
C VAL A 224 3.57 -3.41 -0.76
N PHE A 225 3.56 -2.12 -0.39
CA PHE A 225 4.06 -1.04 -1.24
C PHE A 225 5.58 -1.01 -1.37
N SER A 226 6.30 -1.52 -0.37
CA SER A 226 7.76 -1.48 -0.31
C SER A 226 8.41 -2.80 -0.73
N THR A 227 8.34 -3.81 0.13
CA THR A 227 9.10 -5.05 -0.01
C THR A 227 8.46 -5.96 -1.06
N SER A 228 7.13 -6.14 -1.01
CA SER A 228 6.42 -6.97 -1.99
C SER A 228 6.56 -6.39 -3.40
N PHE A 229 6.46 -5.06 -3.53
CA PHE A 229 6.73 -4.34 -4.77
C PHE A 229 8.09 -4.70 -5.39
N LEU A 230 9.18 -4.63 -4.61
CA LEU A 230 10.52 -4.96 -5.09
C LEU A 230 10.71 -6.45 -5.41
N LEU A 231 10.01 -7.36 -4.72
CA LEU A 231 10.04 -8.79 -5.01
C LEU A 231 9.33 -9.09 -6.33
N HIS A 232 8.12 -8.55 -6.51
CA HIS A 232 7.31 -8.77 -7.70
C HIS A 232 7.90 -8.11 -8.96
N LEU A 233 8.56 -6.96 -8.85
CA LEU A 233 9.33 -6.39 -9.97
C LEU A 233 10.41 -7.37 -10.46
N ARG A 234 11.14 -8.00 -9.53
CA ARG A 234 12.17 -8.99 -9.87
C ARG A 234 11.55 -10.25 -10.48
N LEU A 235 10.36 -10.66 -10.02
CA LEU A 235 9.60 -11.75 -10.64
C LEU A 235 9.18 -11.44 -12.08
N LEU A 236 8.97 -10.16 -12.44
CA LEU A 236 8.76 -9.72 -13.83
C LEU A 236 10.07 -9.51 -14.61
N GLY A 237 11.21 -9.94 -14.09
CA GLY A 237 12.51 -9.79 -14.76
C GLY A 237 13.07 -8.36 -14.78
N VAL A 238 12.45 -7.42 -14.05
CA VAL A 238 12.94 -6.05 -13.95
C VAL A 238 14.26 -6.02 -13.19
N ARG A 239 15.25 -5.35 -13.77
CA ARG A 239 16.51 -5.06 -13.06
C ARG A 239 16.26 -4.02 -11.96
N VAL A 240 16.46 -4.43 -10.71
CA VAL A 240 16.45 -3.53 -9.55
C VAL A 240 17.86 -3.46 -8.97
N PRO A 241 18.67 -2.43 -9.28
CA PRO A 241 19.98 -2.23 -8.67
C PRO A 241 19.87 -2.14 -7.14
N ARG A 242 20.87 -2.66 -6.39
CA ARG A 242 20.85 -2.66 -4.91
C ARG A 242 20.65 -1.26 -4.31
N ARG A 243 21.29 -0.25 -4.89
CA ARG A 243 21.14 1.16 -4.52
C ARG A 243 19.73 1.71 -4.76
N ASP A 244 19.05 1.27 -5.82
CA ASP A 244 17.68 1.68 -6.11
C ASP A 244 16.72 0.96 -5.16
N ALA A 245 16.95 -0.32 -4.89
CA ALA A 245 16.19 -1.07 -3.90
C ALA A 245 16.30 -0.43 -2.49
N ALA A 246 17.51 -0.10 -2.04
CA ALA A 246 17.74 0.56 -0.76
C ALA A 246 17.01 1.92 -0.68
N ALA A 247 17.09 2.72 -1.75
CA ALA A 247 16.41 4.00 -1.84
C ALA A 247 14.87 3.87 -1.85
N VAL A 248 14.31 2.85 -2.53
CA VAL A 248 12.87 2.55 -2.48
C VAL A 248 12.45 2.15 -1.06
N MET A 249 13.23 1.31 -0.37
CA MET A 249 12.95 0.96 1.03
C MET A 249 13.00 2.17 1.96
N HIS A 250 13.94 3.09 1.72
CA HIS A 250 14.05 4.34 2.48
C HIS A 250 12.83 5.25 2.23
N LEU A 251 12.49 5.49 0.97
CA LEU A 251 11.31 6.27 0.55
C LEU A 251 10.05 5.78 1.25
N TRP A 252 9.75 4.48 1.17
CA TRP A 252 8.55 3.93 1.80
C TRP A 252 8.62 3.96 3.31
N SER A 253 9.80 3.85 3.92
CA SER A 253 9.92 4.03 5.37
C SER A 253 9.56 5.45 5.79
N TYR A 254 9.94 6.46 5.00
CA TYR A 254 9.56 7.85 5.26
C TYR A 254 8.06 8.10 5.02
N VAL A 255 7.50 7.57 3.94
CA VAL A 255 6.05 7.63 3.70
C VAL A 255 5.28 6.94 4.84
N GLY A 256 5.73 5.78 5.30
CA GLY A 256 5.13 5.07 6.44
C GLY A 256 5.16 5.89 7.72
N TRP A 257 6.29 6.54 8.01
CA TRP A 257 6.42 7.44 9.15
C TRP A 257 5.47 8.64 9.05
N LEU A 258 5.38 9.29 7.88
CA LEU A 258 4.42 10.38 7.64
C LEU A 258 2.97 9.93 7.86
N MET A 259 2.67 8.68 7.51
CA MET A 259 1.35 8.05 7.68
C MET A 259 1.05 7.56 9.11
N GLY A 260 1.99 7.71 10.05
CA GLY A 260 1.79 7.34 11.45
C GLY A 260 2.14 5.89 11.79
N VAL A 261 2.87 5.18 10.92
CA VAL A 261 3.38 3.84 11.23
C VAL A 261 4.53 3.95 12.23
N ASP A 262 4.43 3.20 13.32
CA ASP A 262 5.44 3.15 14.38
C ASP A 262 6.83 2.77 13.85
N GLU A 263 7.87 3.41 14.39
CA GLU A 263 9.26 3.26 13.92
C GLU A 263 9.79 1.82 13.93
N GLU A 264 9.35 1.00 14.89
CA GLU A 264 9.76 -0.40 15.00
C GLU A 264 9.27 -1.26 13.81
N TRP A 265 8.31 -0.78 13.04
CA TRP A 265 7.72 -1.49 11.90
C TRP A 265 8.15 -0.95 10.54
N LEU A 266 8.89 0.17 10.53
CA LEU A 266 9.42 0.72 9.28
C LEU A 266 10.45 -0.25 8.68
N PRO A 267 10.34 -0.57 7.38
CA PRO A 267 11.11 -1.67 6.85
C PRO A 267 12.61 -1.34 6.71
N ARG A 268 12.99 -0.08 6.41
CA ARG A 268 14.36 0.50 6.26
C ARG A 268 15.31 -0.19 5.27
N THR A 269 15.29 -1.50 5.18
CA THR A 269 16.13 -2.35 4.36
C THR A 269 15.30 -3.50 3.80
N GLU A 270 15.71 -4.08 2.68
CA GLU A 270 15.00 -5.23 2.09
C GLU A 270 14.96 -6.44 3.04
N ARG A 271 16.03 -6.69 3.81
CA ARG A 271 16.11 -7.84 4.72
C ARG A 271 15.08 -7.71 5.84
N ARG A 272 15.02 -6.55 6.50
CA ARG A 272 14.04 -6.28 7.55
C ARG A 272 12.62 -6.27 6.98
N GLY A 273 12.41 -5.65 5.83
CA GLY A 273 11.12 -5.67 5.14
C GLY A 273 10.60 -7.07 4.81
N ARG A 274 11.45 -7.98 4.30
CA ARG A 274 11.06 -9.37 4.01
C ARG A 274 10.73 -10.15 5.27
N ARG A 275 11.46 -9.89 6.36
CA ARG A 275 11.22 -10.50 7.66
C ARG A 275 9.90 -10.03 8.27
N LEU A 276 9.62 -8.72 8.22
CA LEU A 276 8.33 -8.17 8.64
C LEU A 276 7.18 -8.74 7.82
N LEU A 277 7.28 -8.78 6.47
CA LEU A 277 6.26 -9.43 5.63
C LEU A 277 6.03 -10.90 6.00
N TYR A 278 7.10 -11.64 6.32
CA TYR A 278 6.95 -13.01 6.81
C TYR A 278 6.25 -13.05 8.18
N HIS A 279 6.59 -12.15 9.10
CA HIS A 279 5.95 -12.05 10.42
C HIS A 279 4.44 -11.83 10.28
N PHE A 280 4.02 -10.87 9.45
CA PHE A 280 2.61 -10.60 9.17
C PHE A 280 1.91 -11.81 8.56
N LEU A 281 2.37 -12.27 7.39
CA LEU A 281 1.66 -13.32 6.66
C LEU A 281 1.65 -14.67 7.39
N SER A 282 2.58 -14.92 8.32
CA SER A 282 2.59 -16.12 9.16
C SER A 282 1.64 -16.05 10.37
N HIS A 283 1.03 -14.89 10.63
CA HIS A 283 0.05 -14.67 11.70
C HIS A 283 -1.28 -14.10 11.19
N ASP A 284 -1.38 -13.82 9.90
CA ASP A 284 -2.61 -13.35 9.27
C ASP A 284 -3.70 -14.44 9.19
N PRO A 285 -4.98 -14.06 9.24
CA PRO A 285 -6.09 -14.97 9.00
C PRO A 285 -6.17 -15.41 7.53
N PRO A 286 -6.77 -16.58 7.25
CA PRO A 286 -7.02 -17.03 5.89
C PRO A 286 -7.98 -16.09 5.14
N PRO A 287 -8.08 -16.21 3.80
CA PRO A 287 -9.04 -15.43 3.02
C PRO A 287 -10.49 -15.74 3.44
N ASP A 288 -11.33 -14.72 3.33
CA ASP A 288 -12.76 -14.72 3.62
C ASP A 288 -13.59 -14.29 2.39
N GLU A 289 -14.88 -13.98 2.59
CA GLU A 289 -15.75 -13.55 1.49
C GLU A 289 -15.36 -12.17 0.92
N ASN A 290 -14.88 -11.26 1.77
CA ASN A 290 -14.35 -9.96 1.33
C ASN A 290 -13.14 -10.15 0.41
N SER A 291 -12.28 -11.12 0.72
CA SER A 291 -11.11 -11.49 -0.09
C SER A 291 -11.52 -11.84 -1.53
N ARG A 292 -12.57 -12.64 -1.69
CA ARG A 292 -13.09 -13.05 -3.01
C ARG A 292 -13.79 -11.92 -3.74
N THR A 293 -14.63 -11.18 -3.02
CA THR A 293 -15.41 -10.06 -3.57
C THR A 293 -14.50 -8.96 -4.11
N LEU A 294 -13.51 -8.54 -3.32
CA LEU A 294 -12.55 -7.49 -3.72
C LEU A 294 -11.62 -7.97 -4.84
N ALA A 295 -11.21 -9.24 -4.83
CA ALA A 295 -10.42 -9.83 -5.91
C ALA A 295 -11.18 -9.89 -7.24
N ALA A 296 -12.44 -10.31 -7.21
CA ALA A 296 -13.31 -10.31 -8.39
C ALA A 296 -13.51 -8.89 -8.92
N ALA A 297 -13.86 -7.93 -8.06
CA ALA A 297 -14.04 -6.53 -8.43
C ALA A 297 -12.77 -5.94 -9.10
N LEU A 298 -11.59 -6.28 -8.59
CA LEU A 298 -10.31 -5.83 -9.17
C LEU A 298 -10.05 -6.40 -10.56
N ILE A 299 -10.43 -7.65 -10.83
CA ILE A 299 -10.29 -8.24 -12.17
C ILE A 299 -11.36 -7.68 -13.11
N ASP A 300 -12.58 -7.50 -12.61
CA ASP A 300 -13.73 -7.05 -13.39
C ASP A 300 -13.72 -5.54 -13.69
N MET A 301 -12.85 -4.76 -13.02
CA MET A 301 -12.67 -3.34 -13.34
C MET A 301 -12.32 -3.08 -14.82
N VAL A 302 -11.77 -4.08 -15.52
CA VAL A 302 -11.47 -3.98 -16.96
C VAL A 302 -12.74 -3.79 -17.81
N ASP A 303 -13.91 -4.16 -17.28
CA ASP A 303 -15.20 -3.96 -17.92
C ASP A 303 -15.72 -2.52 -17.75
N LEU A 304 -15.20 -1.79 -16.76
CA LEU A 304 -15.52 -0.37 -16.51
C LEU A 304 -14.75 0.56 -17.46
N ALA A 305 -13.63 0.10 -18.02
CA ALA A 305 -12.89 0.85 -19.01
C ALA A 305 -13.64 0.86 -20.37
N PRO A 306 -13.56 1.96 -21.15
CA PRO A 306 -14.21 2.12 -22.45
C PRO A 306 -13.53 1.29 -23.55
N TYR A 307 -13.48 -0.03 -23.37
CA TYR A 307 -12.89 -0.99 -24.29
C TYR A 307 -13.96 -1.77 -25.05
N GLY A 308 -13.72 -1.97 -26.35
CA GLY A 308 -14.50 -2.92 -27.15
C GLY A 308 -14.33 -4.37 -26.65
N PRO A 309 -15.24 -5.28 -27.04
CA PRO A 309 -15.38 -6.61 -26.43
C PRO A 309 -14.11 -7.48 -26.53
N LEU A 310 -13.43 -7.45 -27.68
CA LEU A 310 -12.18 -8.20 -27.87
C LEU A 310 -11.06 -7.71 -26.96
N ARG A 311 -10.90 -6.37 -26.85
CA ARG A 311 -9.88 -5.77 -25.99
C ARG A 311 -10.18 -6.05 -24.52
N ARG A 312 -11.43 -5.94 -24.09
CA ARG A 312 -11.88 -6.27 -22.74
C ARG A 312 -11.55 -7.72 -22.36
N ARG A 313 -11.86 -8.68 -23.26
CA ARG A 313 -11.49 -10.09 -23.05
C ARG A 313 -9.97 -10.28 -22.94
N TRP A 314 -9.20 -9.63 -23.80
CA TRP A 314 -7.74 -9.69 -23.74
C TRP A 314 -7.19 -9.09 -22.44
N GLU A 315 -7.68 -7.94 -22.00
CA GLU A 315 -7.29 -7.27 -20.76
C GLU A 315 -7.59 -8.15 -19.53
N ARG A 316 -8.77 -8.81 -19.50
CA ARG A 316 -9.13 -9.78 -18.44
C ARG A 316 -8.17 -10.98 -18.41
N GLU A 317 -7.93 -11.62 -19.55
CA GLU A 317 -7.01 -12.78 -19.63
C GLU A 317 -5.57 -12.37 -19.30
N ARG A 318 -5.16 -11.15 -19.68
CA ARG A 318 -3.87 -10.56 -19.30
C ARG A 318 -3.77 -10.36 -17.79
N ALA A 319 -4.80 -9.78 -17.17
CA ALA A 319 -4.87 -9.56 -15.72
C ALA A 319 -4.79 -10.88 -14.94
N LEU A 320 -5.56 -11.90 -15.33
CA LEU A 320 -5.52 -13.23 -14.70
C LEU A 320 -4.17 -13.93 -14.91
N SER A 321 -3.59 -13.81 -16.11
CA SER A 321 -2.29 -14.40 -16.44
C SER A 321 -1.15 -13.79 -15.61
N VAL A 322 -1.09 -12.45 -15.50
CA VAL A 322 -0.06 -11.77 -14.70
C VAL A 322 -0.26 -12.01 -13.20
N SER A 323 -1.51 -12.06 -12.73
CA SER A 323 -1.82 -12.38 -11.34
C SER A 323 -1.39 -13.81 -10.98
N THR A 324 -1.63 -14.77 -11.88
CA THR A 324 -1.16 -16.15 -11.70
C THR A 324 0.36 -16.24 -11.66
N TRP A 325 1.07 -15.45 -12.47
CA TRP A 325 2.54 -15.39 -12.45
C TRP A 325 3.08 -14.81 -11.13
N LEU A 326 2.52 -13.70 -10.67
CA LEU A 326 3.01 -12.98 -9.49
C LEU A 326 2.67 -13.69 -8.18
N LEU A 327 1.43 -14.18 -8.04
CA LEU A 327 0.92 -14.73 -6.78
C LEU A 327 0.96 -16.28 -6.73
N GLY A 328 0.95 -16.92 -7.90
CA GLY A 328 0.91 -18.37 -8.03
C GLY A 328 -0.51 -18.97 -7.96
N PRO A 329 -0.70 -20.23 -8.42
CA PRO A 329 -2.02 -20.85 -8.50
C PRO A 329 -2.75 -21.04 -7.16
N ALA A 330 -1.99 -21.23 -6.06
CA ALA A 330 -2.59 -21.39 -4.74
C ALA A 330 -3.27 -20.10 -4.27
N ALA A 331 -2.60 -18.96 -4.43
CA ALA A 331 -3.16 -17.65 -4.11
C ALA A 331 -4.37 -17.32 -4.99
N MET A 332 -4.32 -17.63 -6.29
CA MET A 332 -5.48 -17.44 -7.17
C MET A 332 -6.71 -18.24 -6.70
N ARG A 333 -6.51 -19.49 -6.26
CA ARG A 333 -7.61 -20.31 -5.69
C ARG A 333 -8.11 -19.78 -4.36
N ASP A 334 -7.20 -19.35 -3.47
CA ASP A 334 -7.54 -18.70 -2.21
C ASP A 334 -8.47 -17.48 -2.43
N LEU A 335 -8.21 -16.72 -3.50
CA LEU A 335 -8.99 -15.53 -3.91
C LEU A 335 -10.26 -15.86 -4.73
N GLY A 336 -10.54 -17.14 -5.00
CA GLY A 336 -11.68 -17.54 -5.85
C GLY A 336 -11.54 -17.15 -7.32
N LEU A 337 -10.33 -16.82 -7.79
CA LEU A 337 -10.08 -16.38 -9.16
C LEU A 337 -9.69 -17.55 -10.08
N PRO A 338 -10.05 -17.49 -11.39
CA PRO A 338 -9.60 -18.47 -12.35
C PRO A 338 -8.08 -18.48 -12.51
N VAL A 339 -7.47 -19.66 -12.43
CA VAL A 339 -6.05 -19.84 -12.77
C VAL A 339 -5.91 -19.81 -14.29
N ARG A 340 -5.01 -18.97 -14.80
CA ARG A 340 -4.68 -18.89 -16.23
C ARG A 340 -3.21 -19.20 -16.46
N ALA A 341 -2.88 -19.73 -17.63
CA ALA A 341 -1.50 -19.92 -18.02
C ALA A 341 -0.75 -18.57 -17.89
N PRO A 342 0.44 -18.52 -17.29
CA PRO A 342 1.13 -17.27 -16.98
C PRO A 342 1.86 -16.67 -18.20
N TRP A 343 1.30 -16.82 -19.40
CA TRP A 343 1.87 -16.38 -20.67
C TRP A 343 2.29 -14.91 -20.66
N TYR A 344 1.50 -14.03 -20.04
CA TYR A 344 1.82 -12.61 -20.01
C TYR A 344 2.96 -12.30 -19.05
N GLY A 345 3.01 -12.98 -17.89
CA GLY A 345 4.15 -12.87 -16.96
C GLY A 345 5.46 -13.30 -17.61
N VAL A 346 5.46 -14.45 -18.31
CA VAL A 346 6.63 -14.94 -19.07
C VAL A 346 7.04 -13.94 -20.16
N TRP A 347 6.07 -13.42 -20.92
CA TRP A 347 6.33 -12.38 -21.92
C TRP A 347 6.92 -11.11 -21.29
N ARG A 348 6.42 -10.66 -20.13
CA ARG A 348 6.97 -9.50 -19.40
C ARG A 348 8.41 -9.75 -19.00
N VAL A 349 8.75 -10.92 -18.49
CA VAL A 349 10.14 -11.28 -18.15
C VAL A 349 11.03 -11.14 -19.38
N ALA A 350 10.67 -11.74 -20.51
CA ALA A 350 11.45 -11.63 -21.75
C ALA A 350 11.61 -10.17 -22.20
N ALA A 351 10.52 -9.38 -22.17
CA ALA A 351 10.56 -7.97 -22.52
C ALA A 351 11.45 -7.14 -21.57
N ASN A 352 11.42 -7.42 -20.28
CA ASN A 352 12.15 -6.68 -19.26
C ASN A 352 13.63 -7.06 -19.21
N LEU A 353 13.99 -8.30 -19.56
CA LEU A 353 15.38 -8.68 -19.82
C LEU A 353 15.96 -7.84 -20.97
N GLY A 354 15.22 -7.60 -22.05
CA GLY A 354 15.63 -6.67 -23.09
C GLY A 354 15.71 -5.22 -22.60
N TRP A 355 14.60 -4.65 -22.15
CA TRP A 355 14.52 -3.21 -21.83
C TRP A 355 15.36 -2.80 -20.62
N THR A 356 15.29 -3.54 -19.52
CA THR A 356 15.91 -3.10 -18.26
C THR A 356 17.34 -3.61 -18.09
N GLN A 357 17.67 -4.79 -18.64
CA GLN A 357 19.04 -5.33 -18.55
C GLN A 357 19.93 -4.89 -19.72
N VAL A 358 19.38 -4.59 -20.90
CA VAL A 358 20.17 -4.09 -22.04
C VAL A 358 20.04 -2.58 -22.17
N VAL A 359 18.85 -2.08 -22.53
CA VAL A 359 18.66 -0.64 -22.81
C VAL A 359 18.93 0.21 -21.57
N GLY A 360 18.48 -0.24 -20.39
CA GLY A 360 18.70 0.46 -19.12
C GLY A 360 20.17 0.59 -18.71
N ARG A 361 21.08 -0.21 -19.29
CA ARG A 361 22.53 -0.15 -19.01
C ARG A 361 23.31 0.74 -19.98
N LEU A 362 22.71 1.11 -21.11
CA LEU A 362 23.35 2.00 -22.07
C LEU A 362 23.40 3.45 -21.54
N PRO A 363 24.34 4.29 -22.01
CA PRO A 363 24.34 5.72 -21.69
C PRO A 363 22.97 6.36 -22.01
N GLY A 364 22.41 7.09 -21.04
CA GLY A 364 21.06 7.66 -21.13
C GLY A 364 19.91 6.64 -21.04
N GLY A 365 20.19 5.36 -20.81
CA GLY A 365 19.19 4.28 -20.71
C GLY A 365 18.12 4.54 -19.66
N ARG A 366 18.52 5.07 -18.49
CA ARG A 366 17.59 5.46 -17.41
C ARG A 366 16.61 6.54 -17.84
N LEU A 367 17.09 7.59 -18.52
CA LEU A 367 16.24 8.65 -19.07
C LEU A 367 15.25 8.08 -20.11
N ARG A 368 15.71 7.15 -20.97
CA ARG A 368 14.83 6.47 -21.93
C ARG A 368 13.73 5.66 -21.24
N LEU A 369 14.05 4.97 -20.14
CA LEU A 369 13.07 4.23 -19.34
C LEU A 369 12.06 5.18 -18.68
N LEU A 370 12.51 6.31 -18.12
CA LEU A 370 11.63 7.35 -17.56
C LEU A 370 10.67 7.92 -18.61
N VAL A 371 11.19 8.36 -19.76
CA VAL A 371 10.35 8.90 -20.85
C VAL A 371 9.35 7.86 -21.36
N ARG A 372 9.73 6.57 -21.38
CA ARG A 372 8.84 5.46 -21.73
C ARG A 372 7.76 5.28 -20.66
N ALA A 373 8.12 5.32 -19.38
CA ALA A 373 7.19 5.24 -18.26
C ALA A 373 6.14 6.37 -18.34
N ASP A 374 6.57 7.62 -18.53
CA ASP A 374 5.67 8.78 -18.63
C ASP A 374 4.71 8.68 -19.83
N ARG A 375 5.17 8.13 -20.95
CA ARG A 375 4.33 7.88 -22.13
C ARG A 375 3.30 6.80 -21.87
N HIS A 376 3.67 5.72 -21.21
CA HIS A 376 2.75 4.66 -20.86
C HIS A 376 1.69 5.14 -19.88
N HIS A 377 2.12 5.83 -18.82
CA HIS A 377 1.26 6.38 -17.79
C HIS A 377 0.18 7.30 -18.37
N ARG A 378 0.58 8.29 -19.17
CA ARG A 378 -0.36 9.20 -19.85
C ARG A 378 -1.37 8.49 -20.75
N ARG A 379 -0.99 7.36 -21.36
CA ARG A 379 -1.92 6.54 -22.17
C ARG A 379 -2.90 5.76 -21.30
N GLN A 380 -2.44 5.21 -20.18
CA GLN A 380 -3.29 4.47 -19.25
C GLN A 380 -4.32 5.39 -18.60
N GLU A 381 -3.91 6.56 -18.11
CA GLU A 381 -4.85 7.53 -17.53
C GLU A 381 -5.93 7.96 -18.52
N ARG A 382 -5.53 8.30 -19.75
CA ARG A 382 -6.49 8.63 -20.80
C ARG A 382 -7.45 7.48 -21.10
N ALA A 383 -6.98 6.24 -21.01
CA ALA A 383 -7.80 5.07 -21.24
C ALA A 383 -8.77 4.77 -20.09
N TRP A 384 -8.41 5.06 -18.84
CA TRP A 384 -9.22 4.74 -17.66
C TRP A 384 -10.14 5.88 -17.22
N HIS A 385 -9.70 7.13 -17.38
CA HIS A 385 -10.37 8.30 -16.81
C HIS A 385 -10.62 9.43 -17.83
N GLY A 386 -10.25 9.24 -19.10
CA GLY A 386 -10.37 10.28 -20.12
C GLY A 386 -9.44 11.47 -19.81
N GLU A 387 -9.96 12.70 -19.83
CA GLU A 387 -9.19 13.92 -19.53
C GLU A 387 -9.20 14.31 -18.05
N ALA A 388 -10.10 13.72 -17.23
CA ALA A 388 -10.20 14.02 -15.81
C ALA A 388 -9.26 13.10 -15.01
N ALA A 389 -8.18 13.64 -14.44
CA ALA A 389 -7.38 12.89 -13.48
C ALA A 389 -8.14 12.77 -12.15
N PRO A 390 -8.34 11.56 -11.59
CA PRO A 390 -9.02 11.42 -10.31
C PRO A 390 -8.17 12.04 -9.19
N GLY A 391 -8.73 13.03 -8.48
CA GLY A 391 -8.17 13.53 -7.22
C GLY A 391 -8.34 12.50 -6.11
N ILE A 392 -7.59 12.62 -5.01
CA ILE A 392 -7.72 11.72 -3.85
C ILE A 392 -9.08 11.89 -3.17
N GLY A 393 -9.64 10.78 -2.68
CA GLY A 393 -10.92 10.78 -2.00
C GLY A 393 -10.99 11.80 -0.85
N ALA A 394 -12.15 12.43 -0.69
CA ALA A 394 -12.39 13.36 0.41
C ALA A 394 -12.27 12.67 1.77
N ILE A 395 -11.81 13.41 2.78
CA ILE A 395 -11.88 12.97 4.18
C ILE A 395 -13.38 12.85 4.53
N PRO A 396 -13.85 11.69 5.03
CA PRO A 396 -15.25 11.53 5.40
C PRO A 396 -15.60 12.54 6.49
N ALA A 397 -16.66 13.32 6.24
CA ALA A 397 -17.09 14.42 7.09
C ALA A 397 -17.70 13.94 8.40
#